data_AF-A0A452XVS6-F1
#
_entry.id   AF-A0A452XVS6-F1
#
_cell.length_a   1.000
_cell.length_b   1.000
_cell.length_c   1.000
_cell.angle_alpha   90.00
_cell.angle_beta   90.00
_cell.angle_gamma   90.00
#
_symmetry.space_group_name_H-M   'P 1'
#
loop_
_entity.id
_entity.type
_entity.pdbx_description
1 polymer ?
#
loop_
_entity_poly.entity_id
_entity_poly.type
_entity_poly.pdbx_seq_one_letter_code
_entity_poly.pdbx_strand_id
1 'polypeptide(L)'
;MGTCSVNSVTLPNGKSLSSGVFVEKCKYLEESKCLGICINTCKLPTQTFFKDHMGVDLYMEPNFEDYSCQFNFGVPPPPIDTDKALKEPCLDICTNARRRRELGSSGGPDGLCPQV
;
A
#
# COMPACT_ATOMS: atom_id res chain seq x y z
N MET A 1 -6.39 10.18 7.90
CA MET A 1 -7.23 8.99 7.66
C MET A 1 -8.66 9.46 7.41
N GLY A 2 -9.41 8.80 6.53
CA GLY A 2 -10.84 9.11 6.31
C GLY A 2 -11.73 8.50 7.39
N THR A 3 -13.03 8.36 7.13
CA THR A 3 -13.95 7.64 8.02
C THR A 3 -13.46 6.21 8.23
N CYS A 4 -13.46 5.76 9.48
CA CYS A 4 -12.96 4.44 9.86
C CYS A 4 -13.98 3.69 10.72
N SER A 5 -14.03 2.37 10.57
CA SER A 5 -14.78 1.45 11.43
C SER A 5 -13.87 0.33 11.94
N VAL A 6 -14.23 -0.25 13.08
CA VAL A 6 -13.51 -1.39 13.66
C VAL A 6 -14.23 -2.68 13.26
N ASN A 7 -13.47 -3.68 12.83
CA ASN A 7 -13.99 -4.99 12.44
C ASN A 7 -13.17 -6.15 13.04
N SER A 8 -13.71 -7.36 12.94
CA SER A 8 -13.03 -8.58 13.39
C SER A 8 -12.07 -9.11 12.32
N VAL A 9 -10.91 -9.57 12.76
CA VAL A 9 -9.86 -10.17 11.90
C VAL A 9 -9.52 -11.55 12.43
N THR A 10 -9.26 -12.48 11.51
CA THR A 10 -8.81 -13.83 11.86
C THR A 10 -7.28 -13.85 11.96
N LEU A 11 -6.79 -14.21 13.13
CA LEU A 11 -5.37 -14.34 13.43
C LEU A 11 -4.83 -15.69 12.92
N PRO A 12 -3.50 -15.85 12.77
CA PRO A 12 -2.89 -17.11 12.31
C PRO A 12 -3.21 -18.33 13.18
N ASN A 13 -3.55 -18.12 14.46
CA ASN A 13 -3.97 -19.18 15.38
C ASN A 13 -5.46 -19.57 15.26
N GLY A 14 -6.16 -19.03 14.26
CA GLY A 14 -7.58 -19.29 14.00
C GLY A 14 -8.55 -18.51 14.89
N LYS A 15 -8.08 -17.70 15.84
CA LYS A 15 -8.96 -16.85 16.67
C LYS A 15 -9.35 -15.59 15.91
N SER A 16 -10.59 -15.15 16.10
CA SER A 16 -11.04 -13.84 15.63
C SER A 16 -10.97 -12.80 16.75
N LEU A 17 -10.41 -11.64 16.45
CA LEU A 17 -10.29 -10.51 17.37
C LEU A 17 -10.78 -9.23 16.69
N SER A 18 -11.42 -8.34 17.46
CA SER A 18 -11.81 -6.99 17.00
C SER A 18 -10.61 -6.06 16.92
N SER A 19 -9.64 -6.43 16.09
CA SER A 19 -8.37 -5.71 15.86
C SER A 19 -8.22 -5.21 14.42
N GLY A 20 -9.32 -5.18 13.66
CA GLY A 20 -9.33 -4.66 12.30
C GLY A 20 -9.73 -3.20 12.30
N VAL A 21 -9.09 -2.39 11.46
CA VAL A 21 -9.54 -1.03 11.19
C VAL A 21 -9.75 -0.89 9.69
N PHE A 22 -11.01 -0.73 9.29
CA PHE A 22 -11.39 -0.47 7.91
C PHE A 22 -11.49 1.04 7.70
N VAL A 23 -10.65 1.58 6.81
CA VAL A 23 -10.71 2.97 6.37
C VAL A 23 -11.51 3.00 5.07
N GLU A 24 -12.71 3.58 5.09
CA GLU A 24 -13.61 3.61 3.93
C GLU A 24 -13.01 4.38 2.75
N LYS A 25 -12.27 5.46 3.06
CA LYS A 25 -11.53 6.24 2.06
C LYS A 25 -10.20 6.71 2.62
N CYS A 26 -9.13 6.08 2.19
CA CYS A 26 -7.78 6.40 2.62
C CYS A 26 -7.32 7.70 1.97
N LYS A 27 -7.36 8.80 2.73
CA LYS A 27 -6.91 10.13 2.28
C LYS A 27 -5.51 10.12 1.64
N TYR A 28 -4.59 9.29 2.15
CA TYR A 28 -3.24 9.19 1.60
C TYR A 28 -3.24 8.63 0.16
N LEU A 29 -4.01 7.57 -0.06
CA LEU A 29 -4.15 6.96 -1.39
C LEU A 29 -4.98 7.84 -2.33
N GLU A 30 -6.06 8.43 -1.82
CA GLU A 30 -6.95 9.32 -2.58
C GLU A 30 -6.24 10.58 -3.08
N GLU A 31 -5.38 11.19 -2.26
CA GLU A 31 -4.64 12.40 -2.63
C GLU A 31 -3.43 12.08 -3.52
N SER A 32 -2.70 11.00 -3.21
CA SER A 32 -1.52 10.63 -3.99
C SER A 32 -1.85 10.02 -5.35
N LYS A 33 -2.99 9.33 -5.47
CA LYS A 33 -3.46 8.65 -6.69
C LYS A 33 -2.37 7.78 -7.33
N CYS A 34 -1.52 7.19 -6.49
CA CYS A 34 -0.31 6.52 -6.92
C CYS A 34 -0.05 5.29 -6.04
N LEU A 35 -0.13 4.11 -6.65
CA LEU A 35 0.18 2.84 -6.01
C LEU A 35 1.59 2.87 -5.39
N GLY A 36 2.59 3.34 -6.15
CA GLY A 36 3.97 3.38 -5.67
C GLY A 36 4.16 4.23 -4.41
N ILE A 37 3.42 5.34 -4.28
CA ILE A 37 3.45 6.19 -3.08
C ILE A 37 2.74 5.50 -1.92
N CYS A 38 1.55 4.94 -2.16
CA CYS A 38 0.80 4.21 -1.14
C CYS A 38 1.63 3.05 -0.55
N ILE A 39 2.24 2.24 -1.41
CA ILE A 39 3.04 1.09 -1.01
C ILE A 39 4.30 1.51 -0.24
N ASN A 40 5.13 2.37 -0.85
CA ASN A 40 6.48 2.60 -0.36
C ASN A 40 6.55 3.64 0.76
N THR A 41 5.55 4.51 0.90
CA THR A 41 5.57 5.58 1.90
C THR A 41 4.55 5.33 3.03
N CYS A 42 3.47 4.60 2.77
CA CYS A 42 2.46 4.31 3.79
C CYS A 42 2.50 2.84 4.21
N LYS A 43 2.18 1.88 3.33
CA LYS A 43 2.03 0.46 3.70
C LYS A 43 3.31 -0.13 4.29
N LEU A 44 4.41 -0.18 3.54
CA LEU A 44 5.62 -0.86 4.00
C LEU A 44 6.21 -0.21 5.25
N PRO A 45 6.40 1.13 5.32
CA PRO A 45 6.94 1.76 6.52
C PRO A 45 6.05 1.59 7.76
N THR A 46 4.73 1.63 7.59
CA THR A 46 3.80 1.47 8.73
C THR A 46 3.83 0.04 9.25
N GLN A 47 3.82 -0.97 8.37
CA GLN A 47 3.96 -2.36 8.79
C GLN A 47 5.30 -2.61 9.50
N THR A 48 6.41 -2.07 8.96
CA THR A 48 7.73 -2.13 9.61
C THR A 48 7.71 -1.46 10.98
N PHE A 49 7.11 -0.28 11.10
CA PHE A 49 7.04 0.44 12.37
C PHE A 49 6.32 -0.36 13.45
N PHE A 50 5.15 -0.91 13.14
CA PHE A 50 4.39 -1.72 14.10
C PHE A 50 5.14 -2.98 14.50
N LYS A 51 5.82 -3.64 13.55
CA LYS A 51 6.61 -4.83 13.85
C LYS A 51 7.82 -4.51 14.74
N ASP A 52 8.65 -3.55 14.32
CA ASP A 52 9.98 -3.34 14.89
C ASP A 52 9.95 -2.46 16.15
N HIS A 53 8.98 -1.54 16.26
CA HIS A 53 8.89 -0.61 17.39
C HIS A 53 7.74 -0.89 18.35
N MET A 54 6.64 -1.48 17.86
CA MET A 54 5.49 -1.81 18.71
C MET A 54 5.40 -3.30 19.06
N GLY A 55 6.17 -4.16 18.37
CA GLY A 55 6.13 -5.60 18.57
C GLY A 55 4.82 -6.25 18.12
N VAL A 56 4.09 -5.60 17.21
CA VAL A 56 2.78 -6.06 16.73
C VAL A 56 2.83 -6.23 15.22
N ASP A 57 2.46 -7.41 14.74
CA ASP A 57 2.28 -7.63 13.31
C ASP A 57 1.11 -6.81 12.77
N LEU A 58 1.29 -6.25 11.58
CA LEU A 58 0.25 -5.53 10.86
C LEU A 58 0.32 -5.91 9.38
N TYR A 59 -0.82 -6.28 8.83
CA TYR A 59 -1.02 -6.41 7.39
C TYR A 59 -2.00 -5.34 6.91
N MET A 60 -1.55 -4.49 5.98
CA MET A 60 -2.37 -3.46 5.37
C MET A 60 -2.80 -3.87 3.96
N GLU A 61 -4.09 -3.77 3.68
CA GLU A 61 -4.70 -4.13 2.41
C GLU A 61 -5.38 -2.90 1.79
N PRO A 62 -4.64 -2.09 1.02
CA PRO A 62 -5.23 -1.00 0.25
C PRO A 62 -6.06 -1.57 -0.90
N ASN A 63 -7.22 -0.97 -1.16
CA ASN A 63 -7.98 -1.18 -2.37
C ASN A 63 -7.78 0.04 -3.29
N PHE A 64 -7.26 -0.21 -4.49
CA PHE A 64 -6.91 0.83 -5.44
C PHE A 64 -8.09 1.28 -6.31
N GLU A 65 -9.21 0.57 -6.29
CA GLU A 65 -10.43 0.92 -7.05
C GLU A 65 -11.30 1.92 -6.29
N ASP A 66 -11.59 1.65 -5.01
CA ASP A 66 -12.46 2.48 -4.16
C ASP A 66 -11.69 3.38 -3.18
N TYR A 67 -10.37 3.26 -3.14
CA TYR A 67 -9.46 3.95 -2.23
C TYR A 67 -9.62 3.58 -0.74
N SER A 68 -10.31 2.50 -0.42
CA SER A 68 -10.37 1.99 0.95
C SER A 68 -9.05 1.34 1.38
N CYS A 69 -8.85 1.12 2.68
CA CYS A 69 -7.68 0.41 3.19
C CYS A 69 -8.02 -0.33 4.49
N GLN A 70 -7.80 -1.64 4.51
CA GLN A 70 -7.98 -2.47 5.70
C GLN A 70 -6.66 -2.62 6.44
N PHE A 71 -6.68 -2.38 7.75
CA PHE A 71 -5.57 -2.65 8.66
C PHE A 71 -5.91 -3.89 9.47
N ASN A 72 -5.07 -4.91 9.39
CA ASN A 72 -5.25 -6.19 10.08
C ASN A 72 -4.20 -6.32 11.18
N PHE A 73 -4.48 -5.78 12.37
CA PHE A 73 -3.54 -5.88 13.50
C PHE A 73 -3.50 -7.30 14.08
N GLY A 74 -2.29 -7.79 14.34
CA GLY A 74 -2.00 -9.16 14.75
C GLY A 74 -1.87 -10.15 13.60
N VAL A 75 -2.02 -9.70 12.35
CA VAL A 75 -1.84 -10.52 11.15
C VAL A 75 -0.50 -10.17 10.51
N PRO A 76 0.43 -11.13 10.33
CA PRO A 76 1.69 -10.87 9.65
C PRO A 76 1.44 -10.54 8.17
N PRO A 77 2.16 -9.56 7.60
CA PRO A 77 2.06 -9.28 6.18
C PRO A 77 2.53 -10.49 5.36
N PRO A 78 1.93 -10.73 4.19
CA PRO A 78 2.33 -11.81 3.31
C PRO A 78 3.74 -11.56 2.74
N PRO A 79 4.45 -12.61 2.30
CA PRO A 79 5.66 -12.48 1.50
C PRO A 79 5.46 -11.56 0.29
N ILE A 80 6.51 -10.82 -0.09
CA ILE A 80 6.49 -9.83 -1.19
C ILE A 80 5.96 -10.43 -2.50
N ASP A 81 6.35 -11.66 -2.80
CA ASP A 81 5.95 -12.40 -3.99
C ASP A 81 4.49 -12.88 -3.96
N THR A 82 3.79 -12.73 -2.84
CA THR A 82 2.37 -13.10 -2.68
C THR A 82 1.48 -11.93 -2.29
N ASP A 83 2.06 -10.78 -1.94
CA ASP A 83 1.31 -9.56 -1.62
C ASP A 83 0.63 -9.00 -2.87
N LYS A 84 -0.70 -9.05 -2.88
CA LYS A 84 -1.52 -8.57 -4.00
C LYS A 84 -1.24 -7.11 -4.30
N ALA A 85 -1.10 -6.28 -3.27
CA ALA A 85 -0.93 -4.85 -3.44
C ALA A 85 0.40 -4.48 -4.13
N LEU A 86 1.39 -5.38 -4.10
CA LEU A 86 2.68 -5.21 -4.79
C LEU A 86 2.65 -5.68 -6.25
N LYS A 87 1.62 -6.44 -6.65
CA LYS A 87 1.45 -6.97 -8.01
C LYS A 87 0.50 -6.15 -8.88
N GLU A 88 -0.33 -5.31 -8.27
CA GLU A 88 -1.26 -4.44 -8.99
C GLU A 88 -0.53 -3.45 -9.90
N PRO A 89 -1.06 -3.17 -11.11
CA PRO A 89 -0.49 -2.16 -11.98
C PRO A 89 -0.68 -0.75 -11.39
N CYS A 90 0.11 0.21 -11.86
CA CYS A 90 -0.09 1.61 -11.49
C CYS A 90 -1.49 2.08 -11.93
N LEU A 91 -2.14 2.87 -11.07
CA LEU A 91 -3.37 3.60 -11.41
C LEU A 91 -3.20 4.42 -12.70
N ASP A 92 -4.21 4.41 -13.57
CA ASP A 92 -4.16 5.14 -14.86
C ASP A 92 -3.89 6.63 -14.69
N ILE A 93 -4.46 7.20 -13.62
CA ILE A 93 -4.34 8.61 -13.25
C ILE A 93 -3.04 8.95 -12.50
N CYS A 94 -2.16 7.98 -12.27
CA CYS A 94 -0.90 8.20 -11.57
C CYS A 94 0.06 9.10 -12.39
N THR A 95 0.30 10.31 -11.89
CA THR A 95 1.19 11.29 -12.54
C THR A 95 2.63 10.77 -12.68
N ASN A 96 3.12 10.02 -11.70
CA ASN A 96 4.48 9.46 -11.74
C ASN A 96 4.62 8.40 -12.85
N ALA A 97 3.62 7.53 -12.98
CA ALA A 97 3.59 6.52 -14.04
C ALA A 97 3.46 7.17 -15.43
N ARG A 98 2.60 8.19 -15.57
CA ARG A 98 2.47 8.97 -16.80
C ARG A 98 3.80 9.61 -17.22
N ARG A 99 4.46 10.32 -16.30
CA ARG A 99 5.78 10.92 -16.55
C ARG A 99 6.82 9.88 -16.98
N ARG A 100 6.84 8.70 -16.33
CA ARG A 100 7.79 7.64 -16.69
C ARG A 100 7.52 7.07 -18.08
N ARG A 101 6.26 6.93 -18.48
CA ARG A 101 5.88 6.54 -19.84
C ARG A 101 6.29 7.58 -20.88
N GLU A 102 6.08 8.86 -20.59
CA GLU A 102 6.49 9.97 -21.46
C GLU A 102 8.02 10.00 -21.67
N LEU A 103 8.80 9.84 -20.59
CA LEU A 103 10.27 9.73 -20.65
C LEU A 103 10.76 8.45 -21.34
N GLY A 104 10.03 7.34 -21.18
CA GLY A 104 10.36 6.08 -21.86
C GLY A 104 10.05 6.09 -23.36
N SER A 105 9.12 6.95 -23.80
CA SER A 105 8.73 7.07 -25.21
C SER A 105 9.61 8.05 -26.00
N SER A 106 10.43 8.88 -25.33
CA SER A 106 11.33 9.86 -25.94
C SER A 106 12.82 9.42 -25.98
N GLY A 107 13.12 8.20 -25.53
CA GLY A 107 14.47 7.65 -25.51
C GLY A 107 14.94 7.11 -26.85
N GLY A 108 15.67 7.93 -27.61
CA GLY A 108 16.73 7.44 -28.51
C GLY A 108 17.88 6.76 -27.74
N PRO A 109 18.87 6.17 -28.41
CA PRO A 109 19.75 5.12 -27.87
C PRO A 109 20.81 5.55 -26.83
N ASP A 110 20.70 6.71 -26.19
CA ASP A 110 21.65 7.14 -25.16
C ASP A 110 20.96 7.29 -23.81
N GLY A 111 20.91 6.16 -23.09
CA GLY A 111 20.48 6.09 -21.70
C GLY A 111 21.49 6.76 -20.78
N LEU A 112 21.14 7.95 -20.28
CA LEU A 112 21.62 8.41 -18.98
C LEU A 112 20.43 8.62 -18.05
N CYS A 113 20.35 7.77 -17.03
CA CYS A 113 19.56 8.03 -15.84
C CYS A 113 20.02 9.38 -15.24
N PRO A 114 19.12 10.34 -14.95
CA PRO A 114 19.49 11.52 -14.20
C PRO A 114 20.01 11.07 -12.83
N GLN A 115 21.28 11.35 -12.55
CA GLN A 115 21.82 11.17 -11.21
C GLN A 115 21.23 12.26 -10.31
N VAL A 116 20.61 11.83 -9.22
CA VAL A 116 20.32 12.65 -8.03
C VAL A 116 21.62 12.87 -7.27
#